data_AF-A0A077KV80-F1
#
_entry.id   AF-A0A077KV80-F1
#
_cell.length_a   1.000
_cell.length_b   1.000
_cell.length_c   1.000
_cell.angle_alpha   90.00
_cell.angle_beta   90.00
_cell.angle_gamma   90.00
#
_symmetry.space_group_name_H-M   'P 1'
#
loop_
_entity.id
_entity.type
_entity.pdbx_description
1 polymer ?
#
loop_
_entity_poly.entity_id
_entity_poly.type
_entity_poly.pdbx_seq_one_letter_code
_entity_poly.pdbx_strand_id
1 'polypeptide(L)'
;MIKNIAFGAFLLVSGFFFAQNTAMAGAEAKAFVSKVTADTKEIKTLQSDFTQTKKMDFLDKSIVTYGKMSLQTPNMLSWKYTKPYQYSIVFKSNKIYINDQGKKSSVDAKSKTFEKINKLIVGSSNGTMFNDPEFTVTYFKNGNYNVAKFVPKTSQLLKYIKQIELFFPKTQSTVSQVNMTEASGDTTNIVFKNTKINASIPASEFTL
;
A
#
# COMPACT_ATOMS: atom_id res chain seq x y z
N MET A 1 7.86 -68.97 9.22
CA MET A 1 6.88 -68.30 10.09
C MET A 1 7.10 -66.80 10.00
N ILE A 2 6.19 -66.10 9.34
CA ILE A 2 6.21 -64.64 9.14
C ILE A 2 5.60 -64.00 10.40
N LYS A 3 6.29 -63.03 11.01
CA LYS A 3 5.68 -62.11 11.98
C LYS A 3 5.91 -60.68 11.50
N ASN A 4 4.81 -60.06 11.07
CA ASN A 4 4.69 -58.67 10.70
C ASN A 4 5.01 -57.77 11.89
N ILE A 5 5.94 -56.83 11.73
CA ILE A 5 6.10 -55.69 12.63
C ILE A 5 5.56 -54.47 11.88
N ALA A 6 4.40 -53.98 12.33
CA ALA A 6 3.70 -52.86 11.75
C ALA A 6 4.47 -51.56 11.99
N PHE A 7 4.64 -50.79 10.91
CA PHE A 7 5.28 -49.50 10.84
C PHE A 7 4.31 -48.43 11.34
N GLY A 8 4.50 -47.92 12.56
CA GLY A 8 3.74 -46.79 13.09
C GLY A 8 4.32 -45.47 12.58
N ALA A 9 3.82 -44.95 11.46
CA ALA A 9 4.16 -43.62 10.99
C ALA A 9 3.44 -42.57 11.85
N PHE A 10 4.15 -41.97 12.81
CA PHE A 10 3.67 -40.83 13.58
C PHE A 10 3.74 -39.58 12.70
N LEU A 11 2.63 -39.25 12.03
CA LEU A 11 2.46 -37.99 11.29
C LEU A 11 2.40 -36.83 12.29
N LEU A 12 3.57 -36.23 12.57
CA LEU A 12 3.64 -34.88 13.14
C LEU A 12 3.09 -33.91 12.11
N VAL A 13 1.78 -33.63 12.18
CA VAL A 13 1.19 -32.50 11.49
C VAL A 13 1.65 -31.24 12.21
N SER A 14 2.83 -30.74 11.83
CA SER A 14 3.26 -29.39 12.17
C SER A 14 2.32 -28.42 11.47
N GLY A 15 1.28 -27.99 12.18
CA GLY A 15 0.38 -26.94 11.75
C GLY A 15 1.18 -25.65 11.58
N PHE A 16 1.50 -25.31 10.34
CA PHE A 16 1.87 -23.94 10.00
C PHE A 16 0.64 -23.08 10.27
N PHE A 17 0.59 -22.44 11.44
CA PHE A 17 -0.31 -21.32 11.70
C PHE A 17 0.11 -20.15 10.81
N PHE A 18 -0.21 -20.22 9.53
CA PHE A 18 -0.29 -19.02 8.72
C PHE A 18 -1.38 -18.16 9.37
N ALA A 19 -1.00 -16.99 9.87
CA ALA A 19 -1.94 -16.02 10.42
C ALA A 19 -2.99 -15.69 9.35
N GLN A 20 -4.11 -16.39 9.38
CA GLN A 20 -5.12 -16.32 8.35
C GLN A 20 -5.97 -15.08 8.60
N ASN A 21 -6.06 -14.21 7.58
CA ASN A 21 -6.92 -13.04 7.63
C ASN A 21 -8.38 -13.50 7.75
N THR A 22 -9.06 -13.09 8.82
CA THR A 22 -10.47 -13.37 9.06
C THR A 22 -11.32 -12.26 8.46
N ALA A 23 -12.35 -12.59 7.67
CA ALA A 23 -13.25 -11.58 7.10
C ALA A 23 -14.02 -10.83 8.20
N MET A 24 -14.19 -9.53 8.04
CA MET A 24 -14.99 -8.71 8.96
C MET A 24 -16.49 -8.84 8.63
N ALA A 25 -17.32 -8.92 9.66
CA ALA A 25 -18.77 -8.81 9.51
C ALA A 25 -19.17 -7.38 9.10
N GLY A 26 -20.37 -7.20 8.51
CA GLY A 26 -20.79 -5.91 7.95
C GLY A 26 -20.77 -4.74 8.94
N ALA A 27 -21.16 -4.96 10.20
CA ALA A 27 -21.12 -3.92 11.24
C ALA A 27 -19.67 -3.55 11.64
N GLU A 28 -18.80 -4.55 11.75
CA GLU A 28 -17.38 -4.36 12.08
C GLU A 28 -16.65 -3.62 10.96
N ALA A 29 -16.87 -4.02 9.70
CA ALA A 29 -16.31 -3.35 8.53
C ALA A 29 -16.76 -1.87 8.47
N LYS A 30 -18.04 -1.59 8.73
CA LYS A 30 -18.55 -0.22 8.79
C LYS A 30 -17.86 0.59 9.89
N ALA A 31 -17.73 0.04 11.08
CA ALA A 31 -17.04 0.72 12.19
C ALA A 31 -15.57 1.01 11.86
N PHE A 32 -14.87 0.05 11.26
CA PHE A 32 -13.50 0.22 10.79
C PHE A 32 -13.38 1.36 9.77
N VAL A 33 -14.21 1.34 8.72
CA VAL A 33 -14.20 2.38 7.67
C VAL A 33 -14.54 3.75 8.25
N SER A 34 -15.57 3.85 9.10
CA SER A 34 -15.95 5.11 9.76
C SER A 34 -14.81 5.67 10.61
N LYS A 35 -14.15 4.82 11.40
CA LYS A 35 -13.00 5.23 12.23
C LYS A 35 -11.84 5.74 11.37
N VAL A 36 -11.42 4.96 10.37
CA VAL A 36 -10.32 5.38 9.50
C VAL A 36 -10.65 6.69 8.80
N THR A 37 -11.86 6.80 8.23
CA THR A 37 -12.31 8.01 7.53
C THR A 37 -12.32 9.24 8.43
N ALA A 38 -12.77 9.10 9.69
CA ALA A 38 -12.78 10.21 10.64
C ALA A 38 -11.35 10.63 10.99
N ASP A 39 -10.50 9.68 11.37
CA ASP A 39 -9.14 9.97 11.81
C ASP A 39 -8.28 10.54 10.68
N THR A 40 -8.44 10.08 9.44
CA THR A 40 -7.67 10.58 8.29
C THR A 40 -8.01 12.02 7.92
N LYS A 41 -9.21 12.51 8.26
CA LYS A 41 -9.60 13.91 8.00
C LYS A 41 -8.82 14.90 8.87
N GLU A 42 -8.37 14.46 10.05
CA GLU A 42 -7.57 15.26 10.97
C GLU A 42 -6.08 15.30 10.58
N ILE A 43 -5.66 14.52 9.57
CA ILE A 43 -4.28 14.47 9.07
C ILE A 43 -4.06 15.61 8.08
N LYS A 44 -3.33 16.63 8.54
CA LYS A 44 -2.86 17.77 7.74
C LYS A 44 -1.52 17.45 7.07
N THR A 45 -0.65 16.75 7.78
CA THR A 45 0.65 16.31 7.26
C THR A 45 0.94 14.88 7.67
N LEU A 46 1.63 14.14 6.79
CA LEU A 46 2.08 12.77 7.04
C LEU A 46 3.47 12.60 6.43
N GLN A 47 4.42 12.13 7.22
CA GLN A 47 5.76 11.82 6.75
C GLN A 47 6.15 10.42 7.21
N SER A 48 6.71 9.62 6.32
CA SER A 48 7.15 8.26 6.64
C SER A 48 8.34 7.88 5.77
N ASP A 49 9.24 7.08 6.33
CA ASP A 49 10.18 6.31 5.54
C ASP A 49 9.44 5.11 4.95
N PHE A 50 9.89 4.60 3.80
CA PHE A 50 9.39 3.36 3.23
C PHE A 50 10.51 2.43 2.79
N THR A 51 10.25 1.14 2.90
CA THR A 51 10.99 0.08 2.21
C THR A 51 10.04 -0.60 1.25
N GLN A 52 10.40 -0.65 -0.03
CA GLN A 52 9.64 -1.32 -1.06
C GLN A 52 10.41 -2.55 -1.54
N THR A 53 9.71 -3.68 -1.62
CA THR A 53 10.23 -4.93 -2.20
C THR A 53 9.36 -5.28 -3.39
N LYS A 54 9.93 -5.26 -4.61
CA LYS A 54 9.28 -5.74 -5.82
C LYS A 54 9.83 -7.11 -6.19
N LYS A 55 8.97 -8.12 -6.22
CA LYS A 55 9.28 -9.45 -6.75
C LYS A 55 8.63 -9.58 -8.12
N MET A 56 9.46 -9.77 -9.14
CA MET A 56 9.00 -10.05 -10.50
C MET A 56 8.98 -11.56 -10.72
N ASP A 57 7.97 -12.05 -11.43
CA ASP A 57 7.76 -13.50 -11.59
C ASP A 57 8.96 -14.18 -12.30
N PHE A 58 9.62 -13.44 -13.20
CA PHE A 58 10.77 -13.92 -13.98
C PHE A 58 12.13 -13.70 -13.31
N LEU A 59 12.20 -13.06 -12.13
CA LEU A 59 13.46 -12.83 -11.42
C LEU A 59 13.56 -13.66 -10.14
N ASP A 60 14.70 -14.32 -9.97
CA ASP A 60 15.00 -15.08 -8.75
C ASP A 60 15.12 -14.20 -7.50
N LYS A 61 15.59 -12.96 -7.68
CA LYS A 61 15.83 -12.01 -6.59
C LYS A 61 14.83 -10.85 -6.66
N SER A 62 14.28 -10.51 -5.50
CA SER A 62 13.47 -9.31 -5.34
C SER A 62 14.34 -8.05 -5.41
N ILE A 63 13.79 -6.99 -5.98
CA ILE A 63 14.39 -5.65 -5.95
C ILE A 63 13.90 -4.93 -4.69
N VAL A 64 14.83 -4.46 -3.86
CA VAL A 64 14.52 -3.68 -2.67
C VAL A 64 14.93 -2.22 -2.89
N THR A 65 13.99 -1.30 -2.67
CA THR A 65 14.22 0.14 -2.72
C THR A 65 13.79 0.80 -1.42
N TYR A 66 14.40 1.94 -1.12
CA TYR A 66 14.17 2.69 0.10
C TYR A 66 13.82 4.13 -0.26
N GLY A 67 13.06 4.78 0.60
CA GLY A 67 12.72 6.16 0.37
C GLY A 67 11.94 6.80 1.50
N LYS A 68 11.40 7.97 1.17
CA LYS A 68 10.61 8.80 2.07
C LYS A 68 9.39 9.33 1.34
N MET A 69 8.24 9.26 2.00
CA MET A 69 7.02 9.92 1.57
C MET A 69 6.75 11.13 2.46
N SER A 70 6.27 12.21 1.86
CA SER A 70 5.71 13.36 2.57
C SER A 70 4.40 13.76 1.90
N LEU A 71 3.37 13.95 2.71
CA LEU A 71 2.05 14.38 2.29
C LEU A 71 1.69 15.63 3.09
N GLN A 72 1.10 16.60 2.40
CA GLN A 72 0.45 17.74 3.00
C GLN A 72 -0.90 17.96 2.30
N THR A 73 -1.96 17.84 3.08
CA THR A 73 -3.34 18.08 2.64
C THR A 73 -3.50 19.55 2.22
N PRO A 74 -4.22 19.87 1.13
CA PRO A 74 -5.08 18.96 0.35
C PRO A 74 -4.41 18.25 -0.83
N ASN A 75 -3.26 18.73 -1.33
CA ASN A 75 -2.81 18.35 -2.68
C ASN A 75 -1.29 18.34 -2.87
N MET A 76 -0.51 18.15 -1.81
CA MET A 76 0.94 18.07 -1.90
C MET A 76 1.40 16.67 -1.51
N LEU A 77 2.07 15.99 -2.42
CA LEU A 77 2.66 14.67 -2.20
C LEU A 77 4.08 14.66 -2.73
N SER A 78 4.97 14.03 -1.99
CA SER A 78 6.37 13.86 -2.34
C SER A 78 6.75 12.42 -2.05
N TRP A 79 7.20 11.70 -3.07
CA TRP A 79 7.63 10.32 -2.99
C TRP A 79 9.06 10.23 -3.54
N LYS A 80 10.03 10.05 -2.64
CA LYS A 80 11.46 10.09 -2.97
C LYS A 80 12.11 8.76 -2.67
N TYR A 81 12.60 8.07 -3.69
CA TYR A 81 13.52 6.95 -3.54
C TYR A 81 14.92 7.49 -3.29
N THR A 82 15.57 6.94 -2.26
CA THR A 82 16.90 7.33 -1.82
C THR A 82 17.94 6.26 -2.13
N LYS A 83 17.53 4.99 -2.20
CA LYS A 83 18.41 3.85 -2.50
C LYS A 83 17.66 2.74 -3.26
N PRO A 84 18.34 1.98 -4.14
CA PRO A 84 19.71 2.20 -4.61
C PRO A 84 19.81 3.30 -5.69
N TYR A 85 18.68 3.75 -6.24
CA TYR A 85 18.63 4.82 -7.24
C TYR A 85 17.89 6.04 -6.68
N GLN A 86 18.32 7.22 -7.11
CA GLN A 86 17.65 8.47 -6.77
C GLN A 86 16.56 8.76 -7.79
N TYR A 87 15.31 8.67 -7.35
CA TYR A 87 14.15 8.96 -8.17
C TYR A 87 13.11 9.67 -7.30
N SER A 88 12.52 10.77 -7.77
CA SER A 88 11.47 11.44 -7.02
C SER A 88 10.28 11.83 -7.88
N ILE A 89 9.10 11.70 -7.28
CA ILE A 89 7.84 12.19 -7.81
C ILE A 89 7.30 13.21 -6.80
N VAL A 90 7.07 14.43 -7.23
CA VAL A 90 6.44 15.47 -6.44
C VAL A 90 5.17 15.92 -7.14
N PHE A 91 4.04 15.80 -6.46
CA PHE A 91 2.78 16.39 -6.85
C PHE A 91 2.57 17.69 -6.08
N LYS A 92 2.44 18.80 -6.81
CA LYS A 92 2.23 20.14 -6.23
C LYS A 92 1.48 21.01 -7.25
N SER A 93 0.48 21.75 -6.78
CA SER A 93 -0.25 22.73 -7.62
C SER A 93 -0.82 22.12 -8.91
N ASN A 94 -1.38 20.90 -8.82
CA ASN A 94 -1.93 20.14 -9.95
C ASN A 94 -0.89 19.84 -11.06
N LYS A 95 0.39 19.82 -10.71
CA LYS A 95 1.49 19.41 -11.58
C LYS A 95 2.27 18.28 -10.93
N ILE A 96 2.79 17.41 -11.79
CA ILE A 96 3.67 16.32 -11.40
C ILE A 96 5.06 16.73 -11.85
N TYR A 97 6.00 16.62 -10.93
CA TYR A 97 7.40 16.82 -11.17
C TYR A 97 8.09 15.49 -10.95
N ILE A 98 8.91 15.07 -11.91
CA ILE A 98 9.67 13.84 -11.86
C ILE A 98 11.15 14.21 -11.93
N ASN A 99 11.96 13.64 -11.06
CA ASN A 99 13.41 13.66 -11.15
C ASN A 99 13.89 12.22 -11.26
N ASP A 100 14.31 11.83 -12.46
CA ASP A 100 14.93 10.53 -12.72
C ASP A 100 16.45 10.69 -12.76
N GLN A 101 17.10 10.45 -11.62
CA GLN A 101 18.56 10.48 -11.50
C GLN A 101 19.20 11.77 -12.06
N GLY A 102 18.56 12.91 -11.81
CA GLY A 102 18.99 14.24 -12.27
C GLY A 102 18.24 14.73 -13.52
N LYS A 103 17.59 13.85 -14.28
CA LYS A 103 16.74 14.23 -15.42
C LYS A 103 15.38 14.68 -14.91
N LYS A 104 15.17 15.99 -14.89
CA LYS A 104 13.93 16.61 -14.41
C LYS A 104 12.92 16.75 -15.55
N SER A 105 11.68 16.35 -15.29
CA SER A 105 10.55 16.56 -16.19
C SER A 105 9.30 16.95 -15.40
N SER A 106 8.32 17.53 -16.10
CA SER A 106 7.02 17.81 -15.51
C SER A 106 5.89 17.43 -16.45
N VAL A 107 4.78 17.01 -15.86
CA VAL A 107 3.56 16.63 -16.57
C VAL A 107 2.39 17.36 -15.91
N ASP A 108 1.51 17.96 -16.71
CA ASP A 108 0.26 18.49 -16.20
C ASP A 108 -0.64 17.34 -15.72
N ALA A 109 -1.18 17.45 -14.50
CA ALA A 109 -1.96 16.37 -13.89
C ALA A 109 -3.31 16.09 -14.56
N LYS A 110 -3.64 16.80 -15.66
CA LYS A 110 -4.82 16.56 -16.50
C LYS A 110 -4.73 15.26 -17.31
N SER A 111 -3.61 14.54 -17.25
CA SER A 111 -3.51 13.21 -17.85
C SER A 111 -4.37 12.21 -17.05
N LYS A 112 -5.44 11.71 -17.69
CA LYS A 112 -6.49 10.87 -17.07
C LYS A 112 -5.97 9.62 -16.34
N THR A 113 -4.76 9.15 -16.69
CA THR A 113 -4.15 7.96 -16.09
C THR A 113 -3.51 8.25 -14.74
N PHE A 114 -2.84 9.40 -14.58
CA PHE A 114 -2.16 9.70 -13.33
C PHE A 114 -3.09 10.30 -12.29
N GLU A 115 -4.13 11.01 -12.70
CA GLU A 115 -5.21 11.47 -11.81
C GLU A 115 -5.80 10.29 -11.00
N LYS A 116 -5.94 9.11 -11.62
CA LYS A 116 -6.43 7.88 -10.96
C LYS A 116 -5.43 7.31 -9.94
N ILE A 117 -4.14 7.32 -10.25
CA ILE A 117 -3.07 6.87 -9.32
C ILE A 117 -2.95 7.84 -8.14
N ASN A 118 -3.02 9.14 -8.40
CA ASN A 118 -3.03 10.18 -7.38
C ASN A 118 -4.28 10.07 -6.49
N LYS A 119 -5.45 9.83 -7.08
CA LYS A 119 -6.69 9.60 -6.32
C LYS A 119 -6.60 8.36 -5.43
N LEU A 120 -5.87 7.32 -5.82
CA LEU A 120 -5.63 6.17 -4.96
C LEU A 120 -4.65 6.49 -3.83
N ILE A 121 -3.53 7.16 -4.11
CA ILE A 121 -2.51 7.48 -3.07
C ILE A 121 -3.03 8.55 -2.09
N VAL A 122 -3.63 9.62 -2.59
CA VAL A 122 -4.23 10.71 -1.79
C VAL A 122 -5.57 10.28 -1.19
N GLY A 123 -6.37 9.51 -1.94
CA GLY A 123 -7.60 8.90 -1.41
C GLY A 123 -7.31 7.94 -0.27
N SER A 124 -6.14 7.29 -0.29
CA SER A 124 -5.66 6.43 0.78
C SER A 124 -5.30 7.19 2.05
N SER A 125 -4.85 8.44 1.93
CA SER A 125 -4.45 9.26 3.07
C SER A 125 -5.56 10.14 3.62
N ASN A 126 -6.65 10.37 2.88
CA ASN A 126 -7.81 11.16 3.32
C ASN A 126 -9.09 10.31 3.56
N GLY A 127 -9.01 8.98 3.45
CA GLY A 127 -10.09 8.04 3.75
C GLY A 127 -11.18 7.93 2.69
N THR A 128 -11.06 8.61 1.54
CA THR A 128 -12.05 8.55 0.46
C THR A 128 -11.92 7.30 -0.43
N MET A 129 -10.79 6.59 -0.32
CA MET A 129 -10.48 5.33 -1.02
C MET A 129 -11.60 4.27 -0.96
N PHE A 130 -12.31 4.16 0.16
CA PHE A 130 -13.22 3.03 0.43
C PHE A 130 -14.49 3.08 -0.40
N ASN A 131 -14.83 4.24 -0.95
CA ASN A 131 -16.04 4.48 -1.74
C ASN A 131 -15.72 4.69 -3.23
N ASP A 132 -14.52 4.33 -3.69
CA ASP A 132 -14.16 4.51 -5.09
C ASP A 132 -14.96 3.54 -5.99
N PRO A 133 -15.76 4.03 -6.96
CA PRO A 133 -16.55 3.18 -7.84
C PRO A 133 -15.70 2.26 -8.72
N GLU A 134 -14.40 2.54 -8.90
CA GLU A 134 -13.49 1.70 -9.69
C GLU A 134 -13.09 0.40 -8.97
N PHE A 135 -13.36 0.26 -7.66
CA PHE A 135 -12.92 -0.88 -6.86
C PHE A 135 -14.07 -1.55 -6.09
N THR A 136 -13.96 -2.87 -5.91
CA THR A 136 -14.67 -3.62 -4.87
C THR A 136 -13.76 -3.71 -3.67
N VAL A 137 -14.26 -3.31 -2.49
CA VAL A 137 -13.49 -3.34 -1.24
C VAL A 137 -14.04 -4.39 -0.30
N THR A 138 -13.16 -5.24 0.21
CA THR A 138 -13.45 -6.27 1.22
C THR A 138 -12.54 -6.06 2.42
N TYR A 139 -13.02 -6.40 3.61
CA TYR A 139 -12.34 -6.07 4.86
C TYR A 139 -12.04 -7.32 5.66
N PHE A 140 -10.82 -7.38 6.19
CA PHE A 140 -10.34 -8.49 6.98
C PHE A 140 -9.62 -7.97 8.23
N LYS A 141 -9.42 -8.86 9.19
CA LYS A 141 -8.61 -8.61 10.38
C LYS A 141 -7.75 -9.82 10.69
N ASN A 142 -6.64 -9.57 11.38
CA ASN A 142 -5.84 -10.59 12.03
C ASN A 142 -5.42 -10.10 13.42
N GLY A 143 -4.45 -10.77 14.06
CA GLY A 143 -3.97 -10.38 15.39
C GLY A 143 -3.53 -8.91 15.45
N ASN A 144 -2.82 -8.44 14.42
CA ASN A 144 -2.07 -7.18 14.43
C ASN A 144 -2.71 -6.08 13.57
N TYR A 145 -3.46 -6.45 12.53
CA TYR A 145 -3.92 -5.54 11.48
C TYR A 145 -5.40 -5.66 11.21
N ASN A 146 -6.00 -4.53 10.85
CA ASN A 146 -7.15 -4.46 9.95
C ASN A 146 -6.62 -4.34 8.53
N VAL A 147 -7.29 -4.99 7.57
CA VAL A 147 -6.85 -5.05 6.17
C VAL A 147 -8.00 -4.68 5.26
N ALA A 148 -7.78 -3.69 4.41
CA ALA A 148 -8.70 -3.35 3.33
C ALA A 148 -8.14 -3.87 2.01
N LYS A 149 -8.90 -4.74 1.35
CA LYS A 149 -8.54 -5.37 0.08
C LYS A 149 -9.38 -4.78 -1.05
N PHE A 150 -8.70 -4.20 -2.02
CA PHE A 150 -9.25 -3.55 -3.20
C PHE A 150 -9.03 -4.43 -4.42
N VAL A 151 -10.10 -4.72 -5.15
CA VAL A 151 -10.06 -5.42 -6.44
C VAL A 151 -10.65 -4.50 -7.50
N PRO A 152 -9.94 -4.17 -8.59
CA PRO A 152 -10.49 -3.33 -9.63
C PRO A 152 -11.73 -3.97 -10.29
N LYS A 153 -12.71 -3.14 -10.64
CA LYS A 153 -13.93 -3.58 -11.33
C LYS A 153 -13.84 -3.47 -12.85
N THR A 154 -12.97 -2.60 -13.36
CA THR A 154 -12.90 -2.30 -14.80
C THR A 154 -11.84 -3.16 -15.49
N SER A 155 -12.16 -3.63 -16.70
CA SER A 155 -11.22 -4.40 -17.52
C SER A 155 -9.94 -3.63 -17.84
N GLN A 156 -10.00 -2.29 -17.92
CA GLN A 156 -8.84 -1.45 -18.13
C GLN A 156 -7.85 -1.51 -16.95
N LEU A 157 -8.32 -1.46 -15.71
CA LEU A 157 -7.46 -1.54 -14.53
C LEU A 157 -6.98 -2.98 -14.27
N LEU A 158 -7.84 -3.98 -14.53
CA LEU A 158 -7.49 -5.39 -14.39
C LEU A 158 -6.34 -5.84 -15.29
N LYS A 159 -6.04 -5.10 -16.37
CA LYS A 159 -4.84 -5.33 -17.21
C LYS A 159 -3.51 -5.06 -16.48
N TYR A 160 -3.54 -4.28 -15.41
CA TYR A 160 -2.34 -3.85 -14.70
C TYR A 160 -2.33 -4.33 -13.25
N ILE A 161 -3.48 -4.28 -12.58
CA ILE A 161 -3.60 -4.55 -11.15
C ILE A 161 -4.59 -5.69 -10.94
N LYS A 162 -4.16 -6.73 -10.23
CA LYS A 162 -5.04 -7.81 -9.78
C LYS A 162 -5.70 -7.46 -8.45
N GLN A 163 -4.92 -6.96 -7.49
CA GLN A 163 -5.42 -6.54 -6.18
C GLN A 163 -4.45 -5.60 -5.46
N ILE A 164 -4.98 -4.82 -4.52
CA ILE A 164 -4.22 -4.01 -3.56
C ILE A 164 -4.75 -4.32 -2.16
N GLU A 165 -3.87 -4.54 -1.20
CA GLU A 165 -4.20 -4.74 0.20
C GLU A 165 -3.48 -3.69 1.04
N LEU A 166 -4.24 -3.00 1.89
CA LEU A 166 -3.75 -1.96 2.77
C LEU A 166 -3.90 -2.41 4.21
N PHE A 167 -2.79 -2.41 4.92
CA PHE A 167 -2.69 -2.91 6.29
C PHE A 167 -2.63 -1.72 7.25
N PHE A 168 -3.56 -1.74 8.20
CA PHE A 168 -3.72 -0.75 9.24
C PHE A 168 -3.42 -1.43 10.58
N PRO A 169 -2.37 -1.02 11.32
CA PRO A 169 -2.17 -1.53 12.68
C PRO A 169 -3.43 -1.29 13.51
N LYS A 170 -3.83 -2.23 14.37
CA LYS A 170 -5.06 -2.04 15.18
C LYS A 170 -5.08 -0.77 16.03
N THR A 171 -3.91 -0.23 16.36
CA THR A 171 -3.74 0.99 17.15
C THR A 171 -3.71 2.27 16.30
N GLN A 172 -3.74 2.17 14.97
CA GLN A 172 -3.53 3.31 14.07
C GLN A 172 -4.53 3.31 12.92
N SER A 173 -4.84 4.49 12.41
CA SER A 173 -5.70 4.66 11.22
C SER A 173 -4.92 4.98 9.96
N THR A 174 -3.59 5.04 10.05
CA THR A 174 -2.68 5.18 8.90
C THR A 174 -2.24 3.82 8.39
N VAL A 175 -2.05 3.72 7.08
CA VAL A 175 -1.50 2.52 6.43
C VAL A 175 -0.05 2.32 6.87
N SER A 176 0.28 1.13 7.39
CA SER A 176 1.66 0.74 7.69
C SER A 176 2.28 -0.13 6.60
N GLN A 177 1.44 -0.77 5.78
CA GLN A 177 1.92 -1.63 4.69
C GLN A 177 0.93 -1.68 3.53
N VAL A 178 1.47 -1.75 2.32
CA VAL A 178 0.76 -1.99 1.06
C VAL A 178 1.28 -3.28 0.45
N ASN A 179 0.38 -4.18 0.07
CA ASN A 179 0.69 -5.27 -0.85
C ASN A 179 -0.08 -5.04 -2.14
N MET A 180 0.61 -5.05 -3.27
CA MET A 180 0.00 -5.01 -4.59
C MET A 180 0.39 -6.27 -5.35
N THR A 181 -0.60 -6.86 -6.01
CA THR A 181 -0.39 -7.92 -7.00
C THR A 181 -0.74 -7.36 -8.36
N GLU A 182 0.21 -7.33 -9.27
CA GLU A 182 0.04 -6.92 -10.66
C GLU A 182 -0.61 -8.05 -11.46
N ALA A 183 -1.20 -7.72 -12.61
CA ALA A 183 -1.83 -8.72 -13.49
C ALA A 183 -0.84 -9.76 -14.03
N SER A 184 0.44 -9.37 -14.15
CA SER A 184 1.56 -10.25 -14.51
C SER A 184 1.88 -11.30 -13.47
N GLY A 185 1.40 -11.15 -12.22
CA GLY A 185 1.84 -11.96 -11.08
C GLY A 185 2.93 -11.31 -10.24
N ASP A 186 3.54 -10.22 -10.74
CA ASP A 186 4.51 -9.44 -9.96
C ASP A 186 3.88 -8.92 -8.67
N THR A 187 4.67 -8.88 -7.62
CA THR A 187 4.22 -8.38 -6.31
C THR A 187 5.08 -7.21 -5.87
N THR A 188 4.41 -6.19 -5.35
CA THR A 188 5.05 -5.04 -4.72
C THR A 188 4.58 -4.96 -3.28
N ASN A 189 5.52 -5.01 -2.35
CA ASN A 189 5.28 -4.79 -0.93
C ASN A 189 5.93 -3.48 -0.52
N ILE A 190 5.20 -2.60 0.16
CA ILE A 190 5.72 -1.34 0.69
C ILE A 190 5.44 -1.32 2.18
N VAL A 191 6.47 -1.15 3.01
CA VAL A 191 6.35 -1.04 4.46
C VAL A 191 6.76 0.36 4.89
N PHE A 192 5.86 1.05 5.57
CA PHE A 192 6.05 2.39 6.11
C PHE A 192 6.56 2.32 7.56
N LYS A 193 7.56 3.14 7.87
CA LYS A 193 8.18 3.23 9.19
C LYS A 193 8.46 4.69 9.56
N ASN A 194 8.63 4.93 10.86
CA ASN A 194 8.91 6.26 11.40
C ASN A 194 7.83 7.30 11.03
N THR A 195 6.58 6.85 10.97
CA THR A 195 5.43 7.69 10.59
C THR A 195 5.25 8.84 11.58
N LYS A 196 5.25 10.07 11.08
CA LYS A 196 4.96 11.29 11.81
C LYS A 196 3.70 11.93 11.24
N ILE A 197 2.72 12.16 12.09
CA ILE A 197 1.42 12.76 11.75
C ILE A 197 1.40 14.19 12.28
N ASN A 198 0.91 15.14 11.49
CA ASN A 198 0.74 16.54 11.87
C ASN A 198 2.02 17.25 12.34
N ALA A 199 3.20 16.69 12.00
CA ALA A 199 4.49 17.33 12.19
C ALA A 199 4.74 18.36 11.08
N SER A 200 5.52 19.41 11.39
CA SER A 200 5.96 20.38 10.39
C SER A 200 6.78 19.69 9.30
N ILE A 201 6.46 19.95 8.04
CA ILE A 201 7.20 19.46 6.87
C ILE A 201 7.79 20.68 6.14
N PRO A 202 9.12 20.76 5.97
CA PRO A 202 9.74 21.84 5.21
C PRO A 202 9.21 21.90 3.77
N ALA A 203 8.99 23.10 3.24
CA ALA A 203 8.51 23.28 1.86
C ALA A 203 9.45 22.67 0.80
N SER A 204 10.74 22.54 1.10
CA SER A 204 11.76 21.87 0.28
C SER A 204 11.52 20.37 0.12
N GLU A 205 10.68 19.76 0.96
CA GLU A 205 10.28 18.37 0.74
C GLU A 205 9.41 18.20 -0.50
N PHE A 206 8.78 19.27 -0.98
CA PHE A 206 7.89 19.30 -2.14
C PHE A 206 8.52 20.01 -3.34
N THR A 207 9.83 19.83 -3.51
CA THR A 207 10.62 20.30 -4.67
C THR A 207 11.55 19.18 -5.17
N LEU A 208 11.97 19.25 -6.45
CA LEU A 208 12.84 18.26 -7.12
C LEU A 208 14.33 18.42 -6.86
#